data_AF-A0A4Q6DYL1-F1
#
_entry.id   AF-A0A4Q6DYL1-F1
#
_cell.length_a   1.000
_cell.length_b   1.000
_cell.length_c   1.000
_cell.angle_alpha   90.00
_cell.angle_beta   90.00
_cell.angle_gamma   90.00
#
_symmetry.space_group_name_H-M   'P 1'
#
loop_
_entity.id
_entity.type
_entity.pdbx_description
1 polymer ?
#
loop_
_entity_poly.entity_id
_entity_poly.type
_entity_poly.pdbx_seq_one_letter_code
_entity_poly.pdbx_strand_id
1 'polypeptide(L)'
;MIAADSVTVYRGLEIGAAKPSAAERARVPHHLLDVADPAHAFTAGDFTRLARPLVEGLQAEGKVPILCGGSGFYLRALLRGMASGEENQVEAAAIKASLEARGAAEGFAGMYAELVRQDQGSVSTVHPNDHYRIVRALQAMALHGRPWSELNKEARATPPAFPGLRFFSLEVEKEELKEYSRWLSGDQVQLTIHLDKEAFISLSELRAIRSRTPGTKTFGGLIASLIELGMEEWSLSNRTATSLPKPQRDKNFSL
;
A
#
# COMPACT_ATOMS: atom_id res chain seq x y z
N MET A 1 -2.36 -10.66 -16.06
CA MET A 1 -1.80 -10.63 -14.68
C MET A 1 -2.37 -9.42 -13.96
N ILE A 2 -2.71 -9.54 -12.69
CA ILE A 2 -3.20 -8.42 -11.85
C ILE A 2 -2.06 -8.06 -10.89
N ALA A 3 -1.55 -6.83 -10.98
CA ALA A 3 -0.48 -6.35 -10.10
C ALA A 3 -1.05 -6.07 -8.70
N ALA A 4 -0.55 -6.78 -7.69
CA ALA A 4 -0.93 -6.64 -6.28
C ALA A 4 0.21 -5.97 -5.49
N ASP A 5 0.53 -4.73 -5.88
CA ASP A 5 1.62 -3.96 -5.29
C ASP A 5 1.21 -2.50 -5.04
N SER A 6 1.44 -2.01 -3.82
CA SER A 6 1.01 -0.68 -3.38
C SER A 6 1.78 0.49 -3.99
N VAL A 7 2.86 0.25 -4.75
CA VAL A 7 3.64 1.30 -5.41
C VAL A 7 3.39 1.30 -6.92
N THR A 8 3.29 0.12 -7.55
CA THR A 8 3.13 0.03 -9.02
C THR A 8 1.77 0.52 -9.53
N VAL A 9 0.79 0.70 -8.64
CA VAL A 9 -0.51 1.31 -8.94
C VAL A 9 -0.39 2.78 -9.36
N TYR A 10 0.65 3.50 -8.96
CA TYR A 10 0.77 4.94 -9.19
C TYR A 10 1.40 5.28 -10.53
N ARG A 11 0.81 6.23 -11.26
CA ARG A 11 1.31 6.75 -12.54
C ARG A 11 2.66 7.47 -12.39
N GLY A 12 3.49 7.40 -13.42
CA GLY A 12 4.76 8.14 -13.51
C GLY A 12 5.91 7.58 -12.67
N LEU A 13 5.67 6.57 -11.82
CA LEU A 13 6.67 5.93 -10.98
C LEU A 13 7.21 4.64 -11.62
N GLU A 14 8.08 4.74 -12.62
CA GLU A 14 8.57 3.54 -13.34
C GLU A 14 9.71 2.82 -12.61
N ILE A 15 10.85 3.49 -12.44
CA ILE A 15 12.09 2.87 -11.93
C ILE A 15 12.00 2.56 -10.43
N GLY A 16 11.59 3.54 -9.62
CA GLY A 16 11.51 3.38 -8.16
C GLY A 16 10.47 2.34 -7.70
N ALA A 17 9.50 2.02 -8.55
CA ALA A 17 8.52 0.98 -8.31
C ALA A 17 8.88 -0.35 -8.99
N ALA A 18 10.03 -0.42 -9.68
CA ALA A 18 10.48 -1.57 -10.46
C ALA A 18 9.39 -2.12 -11.40
N LYS A 19 8.64 -1.23 -12.07
CA LYS A 19 7.56 -1.64 -12.97
C LYS A 19 8.09 -2.44 -14.16
N PRO A 20 7.28 -3.37 -14.69
CA PRO A 20 7.64 -4.08 -15.91
C PRO A 20 7.82 -3.08 -17.06
N SER A 21 8.87 -3.29 -17.84
CA SER A 21 9.16 -2.52 -19.05
C SER A 21 8.06 -2.67 -20.11
N ALA A 22 8.03 -1.77 -21.10
CA ALA A 22 7.09 -1.87 -22.21
C ALA A 22 7.16 -3.22 -22.95
N ALA A 23 8.38 -3.76 -23.11
CA ALA A 23 8.58 -5.08 -23.73
C ALA A 23 7.99 -6.22 -22.88
N GLU A 24 8.12 -6.16 -21.55
CA GLU A 24 7.52 -7.16 -20.65
C GLU A 24 5.99 -7.03 -20.60
N ARG A 25 5.47 -5.79 -20.59
CA ARG A 25 4.01 -5.51 -20.64
C ARG A 25 3.38 -5.96 -21.96
N ALA A 26 4.13 -5.95 -23.07
CA ALA A 26 3.66 -6.45 -24.36
C ALA A 26 3.53 -7.98 -24.40
N ARG A 27 4.28 -8.71 -23.56
CA ARG A 27 4.23 -10.19 -23.53
C ARG A 27 3.02 -10.73 -22.79
N VAL A 28 2.57 -10.05 -21.75
CA VAL A 28 1.42 -10.44 -20.93
C VAL A 28 0.65 -9.18 -20.53
N PRO A 29 -0.68 -9.12 -20.71
CA PRO A 29 -1.47 -8.00 -20.20
C PRO A 29 -1.33 -7.84 -18.68
N HIS A 30 -0.99 -6.63 -18.25
CA HIS A 30 -0.90 -6.26 -16.84
C HIS A 30 -2.09 -5.35 -16.47
N HIS A 31 -2.86 -5.75 -15.47
CA HIS A 31 -3.91 -4.94 -14.88
C HIS A 31 -3.42 -4.30 -13.57
N LEU A 32 -4.03 -3.19 -13.19
CA LEU A 32 -3.74 -2.44 -11.96
C LEU A 32 -2.32 -1.88 -11.85
N LEU A 33 -1.67 -1.64 -12.99
CA LEU A 33 -0.54 -0.73 -13.11
C LEU A 33 -1.07 0.65 -13.49
N ASP A 34 -0.48 1.72 -12.96
CA ASP A 34 -0.77 3.09 -13.42
C ASP A 34 -2.25 3.52 -13.28
N VAL A 35 -2.96 2.95 -12.30
CA VAL A 35 -4.39 3.20 -12.04
C VAL A 35 -4.65 4.35 -11.07
N ALA A 36 -3.65 4.78 -10.31
CA ALA A 36 -3.76 5.81 -9.29
C ALA A 36 -2.89 7.03 -9.63
N ASP A 37 -3.40 8.20 -9.26
CA ASP A 37 -2.62 9.44 -9.24
C ASP A 37 -1.77 9.47 -7.95
N PRO A 38 -0.45 9.73 -8.01
CA PRO A 38 0.38 9.89 -6.81
C PRO A 38 -0.15 10.91 -5.79
N ALA A 39 -0.89 11.94 -6.20
CA ALA A 39 -1.49 12.92 -5.30
C ALA A 39 -2.60 12.34 -4.40
N HIS A 40 -3.13 11.17 -4.73
CA HIS A 40 -4.24 10.57 -4.01
C HIS A 40 -3.83 9.25 -3.39
N ALA A 41 -4.16 9.04 -2.12
CA ALA A 41 -3.89 7.76 -1.46
C ALA A 41 -4.64 6.61 -2.14
N PHE A 42 -3.94 5.52 -2.45
CA PHE A 42 -4.55 4.28 -2.95
C PHE A 42 -4.62 3.21 -1.86
N THR A 43 -5.82 2.82 -1.48
CA THR A 43 -6.06 1.94 -0.32
C THR A 43 -6.20 0.46 -0.73
N ALA A 44 -6.16 -0.44 0.25
CA ALA A 44 -6.50 -1.85 0.02
C ALA A 44 -7.98 -2.05 -0.36
N GLY A 45 -8.85 -1.11 0.03
CA GLY A 45 -10.24 -1.06 -0.41
C GLY A 45 -10.35 -0.74 -1.90
N ASP A 46 -9.60 0.27 -2.37
CA ASP A 46 -9.53 0.60 -3.79
C ASP A 46 -8.98 -0.55 -4.62
N PHE A 47 -7.91 -1.18 -4.14
CA PHE A 47 -7.39 -2.39 -4.77
C PHE A 47 -8.47 -3.47 -4.89
N THR A 48 -9.18 -3.77 -3.80
CA THR A 48 -10.21 -4.82 -3.78
C THR A 48 -11.34 -4.49 -4.75
N ARG A 49 -11.80 -3.23 -4.78
CA ARG A 49 -12.86 -2.74 -5.67
C ARG A 49 -12.48 -2.86 -7.14
N LEU A 50 -11.23 -2.58 -7.49
CA LEU A 50 -10.76 -2.69 -8.87
C LEU A 50 -10.36 -4.12 -9.26
N ALA A 51 -9.78 -4.89 -8.34
CA ALA A 51 -9.27 -6.24 -8.60
C ALA A 51 -10.38 -7.29 -8.68
N ARG A 52 -11.41 -7.21 -7.83
CA ARG A 52 -12.51 -8.17 -7.78
C ARG A 52 -13.18 -8.40 -9.14
N PRO A 53 -13.71 -7.38 -9.83
CA PRO A 53 -14.36 -7.58 -11.12
C PRO A 53 -13.39 -8.11 -12.20
N LEU A 54 -12.10 -7.79 -12.11
CA LEU A 54 -11.08 -8.33 -13.02
C LEU A 54 -10.87 -9.84 -12.80
N VAL A 55 -10.78 -10.28 -11.54
CA VAL A 55 -10.66 -11.70 -11.20
C VAL A 55 -11.88 -12.47 -11.70
N GLU A 56 -13.08 -11.97 -11.38
CA GLU A 56 -14.35 -12.60 -11.74
C GLU A 56 -14.54 -12.65 -13.27
N GLY A 57 -14.25 -11.55 -13.98
CA GLY A 57 -14.33 -11.49 -15.44
C GLY A 57 -13.37 -12.45 -16.12
N LEU A 58 -12.10 -12.50 -15.69
CA LEU A 58 -11.12 -13.44 -16.23
C LEU A 58 -11.52 -14.90 -15.97
N GLN A 59 -12.08 -15.21 -14.80
CA GLN A 59 -12.58 -16.56 -14.50
C GLN A 59 -13.78 -16.92 -15.38
N ALA A 60 -14.70 -15.98 -15.61
CA ALA A 60 -15.85 -16.18 -16.50
C ALA A 60 -15.42 -16.43 -17.96
N GLU A 61 -14.29 -15.86 -18.37
CA GLU A 61 -13.64 -16.14 -19.66
C GLU A 61 -12.86 -17.47 -19.70
N GLY A 62 -12.87 -18.27 -18.62
CA GLY A 62 -12.11 -19.52 -18.52
C GLY A 62 -10.60 -19.33 -18.34
N LYS A 63 -10.14 -18.12 -18.01
CA LYS A 63 -8.73 -17.80 -17.76
C LYS A 63 -8.41 -17.98 -16.27
N VAL A 64 -7.13 -18.24 -15.97
CA VAL A 64 -6.62 -18.30 -14.60
C VAL A 64 -6.02 -16.93 -14.23
N PRO A 65 -6.64 -16.14 -13.32
CA PRO A 65 -6.08 -14.88 -12.90
C PRO A 65 -4.82 -15.11 -12.06
N ILE A 66 -3.72 -14.48 -12.44
CA ILE A 66 -2.48 -14.46 -11.65
C ILE A 66 -2.38 -13.12 -10.95
N LEU A 67 -2.42 -13.13 -9.62
CA LEU A 67 -2.14 -11.97 -8.79
C LEU A 67 -0.66 -12.02 -8.36
N CYS A 68 0.09 -10.97 -8.67
CA CYS A 68 1.54 -10.93 -8.44
C CYS A 68 1.95 -9.59 -7.83
N GLY A 69 2.75 -9.62 -6.77
CA GLY A 69 3.27 -8.41 -6.11
C GLY A 69 3.63 -8.64 -4.64
N GLY A 70 4.19 -7.61 -3.99
CA GLY A 70 4.66 -7.69 -2.60
C GLY A 70 3.65 -7.31 -1.54
N SER A 71 2.44 -6.85 -1.92
CA SER A 71 1.47 -6.30 -0.97
C SER A 71 0.52 -7.37 -0.44
N GLY A 72 1.00 -8.19 0.50
CA GLY A 72 0.18 -9.22 1.17
C GLY A 72 -1.09 -8.67 1.82
N PHE A 73 -1.10 -7.40 2.22
CA PHE A 73 -2.29 -6.73 2.74
C PHE A 73 -3.40 -6.55 1.69
N TYR A 74 -3.04 -6.22 0.43
CA TYR A 74 -3.99 -6.12 -0.68
C TYR A 74 -4.60 -7.48 -1.01
N LEU A 75 -3.76 -8.52 -1.07
CA LEU A 75 -4.23 -9.89 -1.26
C LEU A 75 -5.18 -10.31 -0.13
N ARG A 76 -4.82 -10.04 1.12
CA ARG A 76 -5.69 -10.32 2.26
C ARG A 76 -7.04 -9.61 2.14
N ALA A 77 -7.05 -8.32 1.81
CA ALA A 77 -8.27 -7.54 1.66
C ALA A 77 -9.16 -8.07 0.54
N LEU A 78 -8.59 -8.42 -0.60
CA LEU A 78 -9.32 -8.99 -1.73
C LEU A 78 -9.94 -10.36 -1.37
N LEU A 79 -9.16 -11.20 -0.68
CA LEU A 79 -9.57 -12.56 -0.38
C LEU A 79 -10.56 -12.64 0.78
N ARG A 80 -10.37 -11.88 1.85
CA ARG A 80 -11.14 -12.03 3.10
C ARG A 80 -11.99 -10.82 3.45
N GLY A 81 -11.95 -9.77 2.63
CA GLY A 81 -12.52 -8.48 2.97
C GLY A 81 -11.70 -7.74 4.03
N MET A 82 -12.20 -6.56 4.40
CA MET A 82 -11.69 -5.77 5.50
C MET A 82 -12.81 -5.51 6.50
N ALA A 83 -12.47 -5.47 7.79
CA ALA A 83 -13.41 -5.25 8.88
C ALA A 83 -14.14 -3.89 8.83
N SER A 84 -13.61 -2.94 8.06
CA SER A 84 -14.08 -1.57 8.00
C SER A 84 -14.81 -1.27 6.69
N GLY A 85 -15.63 -2.18 6.16
CA GLY A 85 -16.33 -2.00 4.87
C GLY A 85 -16.85 -0.57 4.70
N GLU A 86 -16.14 0.23 3.90
CA GLU A 86 -16.40 1.67 3.76
C GLU A 86 -17.52 1.87 2.74
N GLU A 87 -18.72 1.42 3.08
CA GLU A 87 -19.92 1.56 2.24
C GLU A 87 -20.30 3.04 2.08
N ASN A 88 -19.93 3.90 3.04
CA ASN A 88 -20.06 5.35 2.98
C ASN A 88 -18.69 6.05 3.13
N GLN A 89 -17.98 6.23 2.01
CA GLN A 89 -16.64 6.82 2.00
C GLN A 89 -16.59 8.28 2.49
N VAL A 90 -17.66 9.04 2.25
CA VAL A 90 -17.72 10.47 2.64
C VAL A 90 -17.79 10.61 4.16
N GLU A 91 -18.70 9.88 4.78
CA GLU A 91 -18.85 9.86 6.24
C GLU A 91 -17.60 9.27 6.92
N ALA A 92 -17.07 8.17 6.37
CA ALA A 92 -15.84 7.58 6.86
C ALA A 92 -14.67 8.58 6.83
N ALA A 93 -14.51 9.33 5.74
CA ALA A 93 -13.46 10.34 5.62
C ALA A 93 -13.65 11.49 6.63
N ALA A 94 -14.88 11.97 6.82
CA ALA A 94 -15.18 13.03 7.79
C ALA A 94 -14.88 12.60 9.24
N ILE A 95 -15.29 11.38 9.62
CA ILE A 95 -15.00 10.81 10.95
C ILE A 95 -13.49 10.66 11.14
N LYS A 96 -12.77 10.15 10.13
CA LYS A 96 -11.31 10.02 10.17
C LYS A 96 -10.64 11.36 10.42
N ALA A 97 -10.99 12.37 9.62
CA ALA A 97 -10.41 13.72 9.75
C ALA A 97 -10.69 14.32 11.14
N SER A 98 -11.91 14.15 11.67
CA SER A 98 -12.26 14.60 13.01
C SER A 98 -11.44 13.90 14.10
N LEU A 99 -11.24 12.59 14.00
CA LEU A 99 -10.45 11.81 14.96
C LEU A 99 -8.95 12.14 14.88
N GLU A 100 -8.42 12.37 13.69
CA GLU A 100 -7.02 12.80 13.50
C GLU A 100 -6.79 14.19 14.10
N ALA A 101 -7.72 15.14 13.85
CA ALA A 101 -7.67 16.46 14.47
C ALA A 101 -7.77 16.38 16.01
N ARG A 102 -8.66 15.53 16.54
CA ARG A 102 -8.79 15.30 17.98
C ARG A 102 -7.51 14.72 18.58
N GLY A 103 -6.91 13.72 17.93
CA GLY A 103 -5.65 13.12 18.38
C GLY A 103 -4.48 14.09 18.37
N ALA A 104 -4.45 15.02 17.41
CA ALA A 104 -3.46 16.08 17.36
C ALA A 104 -3.65 17.14 18.46
N ALA A 105 -4.90 17.49 18.79
CA ALA A 105 -5.22 18.51 19.79
C ALA A 105 -5.14 18.00 21.24
N GLU A 106 -5.66 16.79 21.50
CA GLU A 106 -5.84 16.25 22.85
C GLU A 106 -4.84 15.14 23.20
N GLY A 107 -4.17 14.57 22.20
CA GLY A 107 -3.19 13.49 22.34
C GLY A 107 -3.77 12.08 22.20
N PHE A 108 -3.02 11.21 21.52
CA PHE A 108 -3.44 9.84 21.22
C PHE A 108 -3.50 8.91 22.45
N ALA A 109 -2.83 9.25 23.55
CA ALA A 109 -2.90 8.45 24.78
C ALA A 109 -4.33 8.41 25.36
N GLY A 110 -5.04 9.56 25.34
CA GLY A 110 -6.43 9.65 25.77
C GLY A 110 -7.36 8.85 24.86
N MET A 111 -7.15 8.94 23.54
CA MET A 111 -7.90 8.17 22.55
C MET A 111 -7.65 6.66 22.67
N TYR A 112 -6.42 6.24 22.97
CA TYR A 112 -6.14 4.83 23.25
C TYR A 112 -6.88 4.36 24.50
N ALA A 113 -6.88 5.14 25.58
CA ALA A 113 -7.64 4.80 26.77
C ALA A 113 -9.15 4.72 26.51
N GLU A 114 -9.70 5.61 25.67
CA GLU A 114 -11.08 5.54 25.19
C GLU A 114 -11.36 4.24 24.43
N LEU A 115 -10.50 3.89 23.45
CA LEU A 115 -10.61 2.65 22.70
C LEU A 115 -10.63 1.44 23.63
N VAL A 116 -9.71 1.36 24.60
CA VAL A 116 -9.61 0.22 25.53
C VAL A 116 -10.83 0.13 26.46
N ARG A 117 -11.39 1.27 26.88
CA ARG A 117 -12.63 1.28 27.69
C ARG A 117 -13.82 0.74 26.92
N GLN A 118 -13.93 1.05 25.64
CA GLN A 118 -15.05 0.62 24.80
C GLN A 118 -14.85 -0.78 24.20
N ASP A 119 -13.60 -1.20 23.98
CA ASP A 119 -13.23 -2.47 23.39
C ASP A 119 -11.91 -3.00 23.97
N GLN A 120 -12.01 -3.74 25.08
CA GLN A 120 -10.85 -4.36 25.73
C GLN A 120 -10.12 -5.35 24.80
N GLY A 121 -10.84 -5.97 23.85
CA GLY A 121 -10.25 -6.90 22.88
C GLY A 121 -9.22 -6.25 21.96
N SER A 122 -9.34 -4.93 21.74
CA SER A 122 -8.42 -4.17 20.89
C SER A 122 -6.99 -4.11 21.43
N VAL A 123 -6.77 -4.26 22.74
CA VAL A 123 -5.43 -4.22 23.38
C VAL A 123 -4.47 -5.23 22.74
N SER A 124 -4.98 -6.37 22.28
CA SER A 124 -4.18 -7.42 21.64
C SER A 124 -3.70 -7.07 20.22
N THR A 125 -4.28 -6.06 19.58
CA THR A 125 -4.05 -5.74 18.16
C THR A 125 -3.67 -4.28 17.88
N VAL A 126 -3.90 -3.39 18.84
CA VAL A 126 -3.63 -1.94 18.73
C VAL A 126 -2.65 -1.55 19.82
N HIS A 127 -1.50 -1.01 19.42
CA HIS A 127 -0.49 -0.50 20.36
C HIS A 127 -0.77 0.98 20.69
N PRO A 128 -0.51 1.46 21.92
CA PRO A 128 -0.75 2.86 22.32
C PRO A 128 -0.09 3.92 21.43
N ASN A 129 1.09 3.59 20.87
CA ASN A 129 1.83 4.50 19.96
C ASN A 129 1.46 4.30 18.47
N ASP A 130 0.50 3.42 18.15
CA ASP A 130 0.04 3.21 16.79
C ASP A 130 -1.17 4.10 16.50
N HIS A 131 -0.92 5.41 16.39
CA HIS A 131 -1.94 6.44 16.18
C HIS A 131 -2.87 6.11 15.01
N TYR A 132 -2.29 5.60 13.92
CA TYR A 132 -3.06 5.14 12.77
C TYR A 132 -4.07 4.05 13.14
N ARG A 133 -3.65 3.02 13.87
CA ARG A 133 -4.55 1.93 14.30
C ARG A 133 -5.58 2.39 15.33
N ILE A 134 -5.23 3.35 16.20
CA ILE A 134 -6.16 3.96 17.15
C ILE A 134 -7.27 4.68 16.41
N VAL A 135 -6.93 5.56 15.47
CA VAL A 135 -7.92 6.28 14.64
C VAL A 135 -8.77 5.29 13.85
N ARG A 136 -8.18 4.29 13.20
CA ARG A 136 -8.94 3.30 12.42
C ARG A 136 -9.91 2.49 13.27
N ALA A 137 -9.51 2.09 14.48
CA ALA A 137 -10.37 1.34 15.38
C ALA A 137 -11.58 2.20 15.83
N LEU A 138 -11.32 3.43 16.30
CA LEU A 138 -12.37 4.36 16.71
C LEU A 138 -13.28 4.77 15.54
N GLN A 139 -12.71 4.98 14.35
CA GLN A 139 -13.47 5.28 13.13
C GLN A 139 -14.44 4.13 12.79
N ALA A 140 -13.96 2.88 12.79
CA ALA A 140 -14.79 1.72 12.49
C ALA A 140 -15.88 1.51 13.55
N MET A 141 -15.56 1.73 14.84
CA MET A 141 -16.53 1.66 15.93
C MET A 141 -17.61 2.74 15.80
N ALA A 142 -17.24 3.96 15.41
CA ALA A 142 -18.18 5.05 15.16
C ALA A 142 -19.11 4.77 13.97
N LEU A 143 -18.58 4.20 12.88
CA LEU A 143 -19.37 3.87 11.68
C LEU A 143 -20.34 2.71 11.90
N HIS A 144 -19.92 1.67 12.62
CA HIS A 144 -20.67 0.41 12.71
C HIS A 144 -21.35 0.19 14.07
N GLY A 145 -21.08 1.04 15.07
CA GLY A 145 -21.61 0.90 16.43
C GLY A 145 -21.17 -0.38 17.15
N ARG A 146 -20.11 -1.05 16.68
CA ARG A 146 -19.63 -2.34 17.16
C ARG A 146 -18.15 -2.31 17.52
N PRO A 147 -17.68 -3.08 18.52
CA PRO A 147 -16.27 -3.15 18.88
C PRO A 147 -15.36 -3.54 17.71
N TRP A 148 -14.20 -2.88 17.59
CA TRP A 148 -13.21 -3.15 16.55
C TRP A 148 -12.71 -4.60 16.58
N SER A 149 -12.54 -5.17 17.77
CA SER A 149 -12.13 -6.56 17.96
C SER A 149 -13.14 -7.55 17.38
N GLU A 150 -14.43 -7.28 17.51
CA GLU A 150 -15.51 -8.09 16.93
C GLU A 150 -15.54 -7.99 15.41
N LEU A 151 -15.49 -6.77 14.86
CA LEU A 151 -15.45 -6.53 13.42
C LEU A 151 -14.26 -7.26 12.77
N ASN A 152 -13.09 -7.21 13.42
CA ASN A 152 -11.91 -7.94 12.96
C ASN A 152 -12.05 -9.45 13.04
N LYS A 153 -12.69 -9.97 14.09
CA LYS A 153 -12.93 -11.41 14.25
C LYS A 153 -13.85 -11.92 13.16
N GLU A 154 -14.92 -11.18 12.88
CA GLU A 154 -15.88 -11.47 11.81
C GLU A 154 -15.20 -11.46 10.44
N ALA A 155 -14.44 -10.40 10.11
CA ALA A 155 -13.70 -10.32 8.84
C ALA A 155 -12.64 -11.44 8.68
N ARG A 156 -12.10 -11.98 9.77
CA ARG A 156 -11.20 -13.14 9.71
C ARG A 156 -11.94 -14.46 9.48
N ALA A 157 -13.17 -14.55 9.97
CA ALA A 157 -14.03 -15.73 9.82
C ALA A 157 -14.65 -15.81 8.42
N THR A 158 -14.73 -14.69 7.69
CA THR A 158 -15.20 -14.66 6.29
C THR A 158 -14.39 -15.62 5.42
N PRO A 159 -15.05 -16.59 4.75
CA PRO A 159 -14.38 -17.48 3.81
C PRO A 159 -13.69 -16.71 2.68
N PRO A 160 -12.59 -17.23 2.12
CA PRO A 160 -11.93 -16.59 0.98
C PRO A 160 -12.89 -16.45 -0.21
N ALA A 161 -12.94 -15.26 -0.80
CA ALA A 161 -13.84 -14.92 -1.91
C ALA A 161 -13.58 -15.71 -3.21
N PHE A 162 -12.50 -16.49 -3.28
CA PHE A 162 -12.14 -17.31 -4.42
C PHE A 162 -11.68 -18.69 -3.95
N PRO A 163 -12.56 -19.72 -3.98
CA PRO A 163 -12.17 -21.08 -3.63
C PRO A 163 -11.15 -21.64 -4.63
N GLY A 164 -10.24 -22.51 -4.17
CA GLY A 164 -9.21 -23.12 -5.03
C GLY A 164 -7.98 -22.25 -5.31
N LEU A 165 -7.80 -21.16 -4.57
CA LEU A 165 -6.61 -20.31 -4.66
C LEU A 165 -5.33 -21.10 -4.30
N ARG A 166 -4.28 -20.88 -5.09
CA ARG A 166 -2.93 -21.40 -4.84
C ARG A 166 -1.97 -20.26 -4.58
N PHE A 167 -1.16 -20.38 -3.53
CA PHE A 167 -0.10 -19.42 -3.22
C PHE A 167 1.24 -19.99 -3.64
N PHE A 168 2.05 -19.15 -4.28
CA PHE A 168 3.43 -19.43 -4.60
C PHE A 168 4.27 -18.33 -3.96
N SER A 169 5.28 -18.73 -3.19
CA SER A 169 6.27 -17.81 -2.63
C SER A 169 7.56 -17.98 -3.41
N LEU A 170 8.17 -16.88 -3.83
CA LEU A 170 9.51 -16.88 -4.39
C LEU A 170 10.47 -16.52 -3.27
N GLU A 171 11.19 -17.53 -2.79
CA GLU A 171 12.23 -17.34 -1.80
C GLU A 171 13.55 -17.03 -2.50
N VAL A 172 14.25 -16.04 -1.99
CA VAL A 172 15.57 -15.60 -2.45
C VAL A 172 16.44 -15.52 -1.22
N GLU A 173 17.67 -16.01 -1.34
CA GLU A 173 18.62 -15.95 -0.23
C GLU A 173 18.81 -14.51 0.24
N LYS A 174 18.94 -14.33 1.55
CA LYS A 174 18.93 -13.00 2.17
C LYS A 174 20.07 -12.12 1.66
N GLU A 175 21.22 -12.72 1.39
CA GLU A 175 22.41 -12.07 0.84
C GLU A 175 22.17 -11.59 -0.58
N GLU A 176 21.60 -12.43 -1.45
CA GLU A 176 21.21 -12.06 -2.81
C GLU A 176 20.16 -10.94 -2.82
N LEU A 177 19.18 -11.00 -1.90
CA LEU A 177 18.17 -9.95 -1.77
C LEU A 177 18.79 -8.61 -1.36
N LYS A 178 19.80 -8.60 -0.48
CA LYS A 178 20.53 -7.38 -0.10
C LYS A 178 21.29 -6.82 -1.31
N GLU A 179 21.96 -7.66 -2.09
CA GLU A 179 22.67 -7.24 -3.29
C GLU A 179 21.72 -6.67 -4.35
N TYR A 180 20.60 -7.35 -4.60
CA TYR A 180 19.56 -6.87 -5.50
C TYR A 180 18.93 -5.55 -5.02
N SER A 181 18.69 -5.43 -3.72
CA SER A 181 18.20 -4.20 -3.10
C SER A 181 19.21 -3.05 -3.23
N ARG A 182 20.51 -3.32 -3.07
CA ARG A 182 21.58 -2.35 -3.30
C ARG A 182 21.68 -1.95 -4.77
N TRP A 183 21.53 -2.89 -5.71
CA TRP A 183 21.50 -2.61 -7.13
C TRP A 183 20.30 -1.71 -7.49
N LEU A 184 19.11 -2.04 -6.98
CA LEU A 184 17.91 -1.20 -7.11
C LEU A 184 18.02 0.15 -6.38
N SER A 185 18.81 0.25 -5.32
CA SER A 185 18.95 1.47 -4.51
C SER A 185 20.23 2.26 -4.81
N GLY A 186 21.08 1.79 -5.73
CA GLY A 186 22.31 2.48 -6.13
C GLY A 186 21.98 3.80 -6.85
N ASP A 187 23.01 4.58 -7.20
CA ASP A 187 22.99 5.92 -7.82
C ASP A 187 22.16 6.05 -9.14
N GLN A 188 21.40 5.01 -9.51
CA GLN A 188 20.60 4.88 -10.72
C GLN A 188 19.10 5.12 -10.51
N VAL A 189 18.61 5.17 -9.28
CA VAL A 189 17.19 5.51 -8.98
C VAL A 189 17.10 6.90 -8.39
N GLN A 190 17.06 7.89 -9.27
CA GLN A 190 16.72 9.26 -8.90
C GLN A 190 15.21 9.43 -9.00
N LEU A 191 14.55 9.56 -7.85
CA LEU A 191 13.20 10.11 -7.79
C LEU A 191 13.38 11.64 -7.84
N THR A 192 13.26 12.25 -9.02
CA THR A 192 13.22 13.71 -9.09
C THR A 192 11.83 14.14 -8.68
N ILE A 193 11.70 14.68 -7.47
CA ILE A 193 10.56 15.50 -7.06
C ILE A 193 11.02 16.92 -7.38
N HIS A 194 10.51 17.52 -8.45
CA HIS A 194 10.80 18.94 -8.73
C HIS A 194 10.13 19.80 -7.67
N LEU A 195 10.84 20.04 -6.58
CA LEU A 195 10.51 21.08 -5.62
C LEU A 195 10.95 22.40 -6.25
N ASP A 196 10.06 23.39 -6.19
CA ASP A 196 10.23 24.70 -6.82
C ASP A 196 11.70 25.19 -6.75
N LYS A 197 12.38 25.07 -7.90
CA LYS A 197 13.82 25.25 -8.14
C LYS A 197 14.79 24.35 -7.34
N GLU A 198 15.13 23.21 -7.95
CA GLU A 198 16.38 22.42 -7.79
C GLU A 198 16.65 21.71 -6.45
N ALA A 199 15.65 21.09 -5.80
CA ALA A 199 15.93 20.15 -4.71
C ALA A 199 15.65 18.68 -5.12
N PHE A 200 16.57 17.78 -4.73
CA PHE A 200 16.61 16.36 -5.09
C PHE A 200 16.34 15.51 -3.84
N ILE A 201 15.53 14.43 -3.96
CA ILE A 201 15.27 13.50 -2.84
C ILE A 201 15.42 12.05 -3.32
N SER A 202 16.51 11.41 -2.91
CA SER A 202 16.82 9.99 -3.06
C SER A 202 15.84 9.08 -2.28
N LEU A 203 15.76 7.79 -2.63
CA LEU A 203 15.01 6.79 -1.84
C LEU A 203 15.47 6.72 -0.36
N SER A 204 16.76 6.99 -0.10
CA SER A 204 17.31 7.15 1.25
C SER A 204 16.76 8.37 1.98
N GLU A 205 16.66 9.51 1.31
CA GLU A 205 16.07 10.73 1.88
C GLU A 205 14.56 10.59 2.05
N LEU A 206 13.87 9.92 1.14
CA LEU A 206 12.46 9.57 1.24
C LEU A 206 12.18 8.67 2.45
N ARG A 207 13.07 7.70 2.73
CA ARG A 207 13.04 6.90 3.97
C ARG A 207 13.35 7.72 5.22
N ALA A 208 14.23 8.72 5.13
CA ALA A 208 14.57 9.61 6.24
C ALA A 208 13.45 10.63 6.55
N ILE A 209 12.71 11.08 5.53
CA ILE A 209 11.49 11.87 5.71
C ILE A 209 10.42 10.97 6.34
N ARG A 210 10.24 9.74 5.84
CA ARG A 210 9.31 8.75 6.41
C ARG A 210 9.59 8.41 7.89
N SER A 211 10.85 8.48 8.33
CA SER A 211 11.20 8.27 9.74
C SER A 211 10.97 9.51 10.62
N ARG A 212 10.85 10.70 10.00
CA ARG A 212 10.64 11.99 10.67
C ARG A 212 9.20 12.48 10.64
N THR A 213 8.33 11.90 9.81
CA THR A 213 6.89 12.22 9.73
C THR A 213 6.08 11.11 10.41
N PRO A 214 5.62 11.29 11.67
CA PRO A 214 4.84 10.28 12.37
C PRO A 214 3.49 10.09 11.67
N GLY A 215 3.18 8.86 11.23
CA GLY A 215 1.87 8.50 10.64
C GLY A 215 1.91 8.09 9.16
N THR A 216 2.97 8.42 8.42
CA THR A 216 3.10 8.07 6.98
C THR A 216 3.70 6.67 6.78
N LYS A 217 2.94 5.62 7.12
CA LYS A 217 3.40 4.22 6.96
C LYS A 217 3.33 3.72 5.51
N THR A 218 2.62 4.42 4.62
CA THR A 218 2.43 4.05 3.22
C THR A 218 3.10 5.06 2.29
N PHE A 219 3.50 4.61 1.10
CA PHE A 219 4.08 5.50 0.08
C PHE A 219 3.10 6.63 -0.31
N GLY A 220 1.81 6.31 -0.49
CA GLY A 220 0.78 7.32 -0.75
C GLY A 220 0.57 8.30 0.41
N GLY A 221 0.68 7.86 1.67
CA GLY A 221 0.60 8.75 2.83
C GLY A 221 1.79 9.72 2.90
N LEU A 222 2.97 9.27 2.46
CA LEU A 222 4.14 10.13 2.36
C LEU A 222 3.98 11.19 1.25
N ILE A 223 3.45 10.84 0.08
CA ILE A 223 3.18 11.81 -0.98
C ILE A 223 2.10 12.82 -0.57
N ALA A 224 1.01 12.37 0.07
CA ALA A 224 -0.04 13.25 0.58
C ALA A 224 0.50 14.26 1.60
N SER A 225 1.35 13.83 2.54
CA SER A 225 1.99 14.74 3.49
C SER A 225 2.98 15.71 2.84
N LEU A 226 3.62 15.35 1.72
CA LEU A 226 4.45 16.29 0.97
C LEU A 226 3.59 17.37 0.31
N ILE A 227 2.43 17.02 -0.24
CA ILE A 227 1.48 17.97 -0.84
C ILE A 227 0.90 18.92 0.21
N GLU A 228 0.50 18.42 1.39
CA GLU A 228 -0.01 19.24 2.51
C GLU A 228 1.01 20.28 3.02
N LEU A 229 2.30 20.05 2.80
CA LEU A 229 3.36 21.02 3.11
C LEU A 229 3.51 22.14 2.07
N GLY A 230 2.56 22.28 1.14
CA GLY A 230 2.57 23.32 0.10
C GLY A 230 3.45 22.96 -1.10
N MET A 231 3.75 21.68 -1.31
CA MET A 231 4.51 21.19 -2.46
C MET A 231 3.56 20.87 -3.62
N GLU A 232 2.99 21.93 -4.22
CA GLU A 232 1.88 21.84 -5.18
C GLU A 232 2.31 21.47 -6.61
N GLU A 233 3.55 21.78 -7.01
CA GLU A 233 4.11 21.36 -8.29
C GLU A 233 5.13 20.25 -8.07
N TRP A 234 4.87 19.08 -8.67
CA TRP A 234 5.82 17.98 -8.73
C TRP A 234 5.70 17.34 -10.12
N SER A 235 6.84 17.02 -10.71
CA SER A 235 6.90 16.19 -11.92
C SER A 235 7.89 15.06 -11.72
N LEU A 236 7.56 13.88 -12.21
CA LEU A 236 8.44 12.72 -12.21
C LEU A 236 9.16 12.68 -13.56
N SER A 237 10.41 13.16 -13.60
CA SER A 237 11.24 13.07 -14.79
C SER A 237 12.22 11.90 -14.70
N ASN A 238 12.19 11.02 -15.71
CA ASN A 238 13.22 10.01 -15.90
C ASN A 238 14.54 10.68 -16.30
N ARG A 239 15.62 10.46 -15.54
CA ARG A 239 16.95 10.41 -16.15
C ARG A 239 17.31 8.95 -16.33
N THR A 240 17.57 8.58 -17.58
CA THR A 240 18.17 7.29 -17.94
C THR A 240 19.51 7.17 -17.25
N ALA A 241 19.55 6.47 -16.12
CA ALA A 241 20.80 5.89 -15.66
C ALA A 241 21.15 4.78 -16.66
N THR A 242 22.33 4.91 -17.27
CA THR A 242 22.96 3.90 -18.13
C THR A 242 22.76 2.53 -17.52
N SER A 243 22.03 1.67 -18.24
CA SER A 243 21.64 0.33 -17.81
C SER A 243 22.86 -0.48 -17.39
N LEU A 244 23.13 -0.58 -16.08
CA LEU A 244 23.94 -1.68 -15.60
C LEU A 244 23.12 -2.97 -15.83
N PRO A 245 23.71 -4.01 -16.43
CA PRO A 245 22.99 -5.25 -16.66
C PRO A 245 22.47 -5.77 -15.33
N LYS A 246 21.16 -6.09 -15.29
CA LYS A 246 20.54 -6.77 -14.16
C LYS A 246 21.42 -7.98 -13.80
N PRO A 247 21.75 -8.21 -12.51
CA PRO A 247 22.56 -9.37 -12.14
C PRO A 247 21.95 -10.63 -12.78
N GLN A 248 22.75 -11.33 -13.59
CA GLN A 248 22.29 -12.54 -14.26
C GLN A 248 22.02 -13.59 -13.18
N ARG A 249 20.79 -14.09 -13.13
CA ARG A 249 20.45 -15.25 -12.31
C ARG A 249 21.05 -16.49 -12.97
N ASP A 250 21.81 -17.25 -12.21
CA ASP A 250 22.05 -18.65 -12.56
C ASP A 250 20.70 -19.36 -12.59
N LYS A 251 20.40 -19.91 -13.76
CA LYS A 251 19.10 -20.49 -14.10
C LYS A 251 18.92 -21.80 -13.34
N ASN A 252 18.29 -21.76 -12.17
CA ASN A 252 17.65 -22.94 -11.57
C ASN A 252 16.42 -22.49 -10.76
N PHE A 253 15.30 -22.27 -11.45
CA PHE A 253 13.99 -22.31 -10.81
C PHE A 253 13.41 -23.70 -11.04
N SER A 254 13.46 -24.56 -10.03
CA SER A 254 12.59 -25.74 -9.96
C SER A 254 11.26 -25.31 -9.35
N LEU A 255 10.18 -25.46 -10.11
CA LEU A 255 8.80 -25.33 -9.63
C LEU A 255 8.41 -26.49 -8.72
#